data_AF-A0A061FX18-F1
#
_entry.id   AF-A0A061FX18-F1
#
_cell.length_a   1.000
_cell.length_b   1.000
_cell.length_c   1.000
_cell.angle_alpha   90.00
_cell.angle_beta   90.00
_cell.angle_gamma   90.00
#
_symmetry.space_group_name_H-M   'P 1'
#
loop_
_entity.id
_entity.type
_entity.pdbx_description
1 polymer ?
#
loop_
_entity_poly.entity_id
_entity_poly.type
_entity_poly.pdbx_seq_one_letter_code
_entity_poly.pdbx_strand_id
1 'polypeptide(L)'
;MNAPIIDPLQGDFPEVIEEYLEHGVMKCIAFNRRGTLLAAGCSDGSCVIWDFETRGIAKELRDRDCTAAITSVCWSKYGHRILVSAADKSLTLWDVVSGEKVTRIVLQQTPLQARLHPGSSIPSVCLACPLSSAPMIVDLSTGSTTALPVIVPDMGNGVTPPSRNKNSDTTPFTLTAACFNKNGDLVYVGNSKGEILIIDHNNVKVLAIIPISGGAVIKNIVFSRNGQYLLTNSNDRIIRIYENLLPLKDGLKALDDLNETIEEEDTVEKMKAVGSKCLVLFREFQDLITKMHWKAPCFSGDGEWVIAASASKGEHKIYIWDRVGHLVKILEGPKEAVFDLAWHPVHPIIVSVSLTGLVYIWAKDYTENWSAFAPDFKELEENEEYVEQEDEFDLVPETEKVKESDVNEDDEVDIVTVDKDPFSDSDMSQEELCFLPAIPCPDVPEQQDKCVGSSSKLIDSNHSGSPLSEENGQNGQAANNASSPLEEDTGGTRLKRKRKPSEKGLELQAEKVRKPLKPLKSSGRLSKTKNKSVVDQDYGNGVYADDGSDDY
;
A
#
# COMPACT_ATOMS: atom_id res chain seq x y z
N MET A 1 -10.46 0.75 17.08
CA MET A 1 -10.22 -0.69 16.88
C MET A 1 -8.81 -0.90 17.38
N ASN A 2 -8.66 -1.50 18.56
CA ASN A 2 -7.35 -1.91 18.99
C ASN A 2 -6.91 -2.95 17.97
N ALA A 3 -5.86 -2.66 17.20
CA ALA A 3 -5.19 -3.72 16.47
C ALA A 3 -4.97 -4.86 17.47
N PRO A 4 -5.06 -6.14 17.08
CA PRO A 4 -4.45 -7.19 17.90
C PRO A 4 -3.06 -6.69 18.25
N ILE A 5 -2.59 -6.94 19.47
CA ILE A 5 -1.24 -6.59 19.89
C ILE A 5 -0.30 -7.36 18.96
N ILE A 6 -0.04 -6.77 17.79
CA ILE A 6 0.88 -7.25 16.79
C ILE A 6 2.20 -7.15 17.53
N ASP A 7 2.91 -8.27 17.57
CA ASP A 7 4.22 -8.36 18.16
C ASP A 7 5.03 -7.10 17.80
N PRO A 8 5.34 -6.22 18.78
CA PRO A 8 5.99 -4.94 18.53
C PRO A 8 7.42 -5.11 17.97
N LEU A 9 7.93 -6.34 17.94
CA LEU A 9 9.23 -6.69 17.37
C LEU A 9 9.16 -7.01 15.88
N GLN A 10 7.96 -7.13 15.33
CA GLN A 10 7.75 -7.66 14.00
C GLN A 10 7.61 -6.45 13.03
N GLY A 11 8.45 -6.36 11.99
CA GLY A 11 8.59 -5.17 11.12
C GLY A 11 7.34 -4.58 10.44
N ASP A 12 7.46 -3.32 10.02
CA ASP A 12 6.35 -2.39 9.70
C ASP A 12 5.88 -2.32 8.23
N PHE A 13 6.21 -3.32 7.40
CA PHE A 13 5.86 -3.29 5.97
C PHE A 13 5.42 -4.67 5.44
N PRO A 14 4.56 -4.70 4.40
CA PRO A 14 4.08 -5.96 3.83
C PRO A 14 5.16 -6.68 3.03
N GLU A 15 5.01 -8.00 2.91
CA GLU A 15 6.03 -8.87 2.32
C GLU A 15 5.50 -9.81 1.24
N VAL A 16 4.27 -10.33 1.43
CA VAL A 16 3.70 -11.40 0.63
C VAL A 16 2.29 -11.04 0.17
N ILE A 17 1.86 -11.67 -0.92
CA ILE A 17 0.45 -11.62 -1.33
C ILE A 17 -0.32 -12.58 -0.42
N GLU A 18 -1.19 -12.03 0.40
CA GLU A 18 -2.08 -12.78 1.30
C GLU A 18 -3.25 -13.37 0.49
N GLU A 19 -3.92 -12.51 -0.27
CA GLU A 19 -5.14 -12.86 -1.00
C GLU A 19 -5.32 -11.97 -2.24
N TYR A 20 -6.27 -12.35 -3.11
CA TYR A 20 -6.77 -11.51 -4.20
C TYR A 20 -8.29 -11.44 -4.19
N LEU A 21 -8.83 -10.26 -4.52
CA LEU A 21 -10.26 -10.01 -4.68
C LEU A 21 -10.62 -9.94 -6.18
N GLU A 22 -11.75 -10.53 -6.54
CA GLU A 22 -12.25 -10.59 -7.92
C GLU A 22 -13.74 -10.27 -7.99
N HIS A 23 -14.11 -9.25 -8.78
CA HIS A 23 -15.51 -8.92 -9.11
C HIS A 23 -15.59 -8.19 -10.46
N GLY A 24 -14.87 -8.71 -11.46
CA GLY A 24 -14.71 -8.07 -12.78
C GLY A 24 -13.39 -7.32 -12.93
N VAL A 25 -13.27 -6.53 -14.00
CA VAL A 25 -12.01 -5.87 -14.36
C VAL A 25 -11.88 -4.53 -13.64
N MET A 26 -11.19 -4.52 -12.51
CA MET A 26 -10.94 -3.31 -11.71
C MET A 26 -9.92 -2.38 -12.39
N LYS A 27 -10.11 -1.06 -12.19
CA LYS A 27 -9.27 0.01 -12.77
C LYS A 27 -8.75 1.01 -11.75
N CYS A 28 -9.42 1.18 -10.62
CA CYS A 28 -8.93 2.06 -9.56
C CYS A 28 -9.46 1.61 -8.21
N ILE A 29 -8.75 1.96 -7.15
CA ILE A 29 -9.09 1.61 -5.77
C ILE A 29 -8.92 2.80 -4.84
N ALA A 30 -9.71 2.83 -3.76
CA ALA A 30 -9.54 3.80 -2.69
C ALA A 30 -10.06 3.23 -1.37
N PHE A 31 -9.25 3.32 -0.31
CA PHE A 31 -9.70 3.06 1.04
C PHE A 31 -10.54 4.22 1.58
N ASN A 32 -11.52 3.91 2.43
CA ASN A 32 -12.09 4.91 3.33
C ASN A 32 -11.03 5.36 4.35
N ARG A 33 -11.35 6.40 5.14
CA ARG A 33 -10.39 7.02 6.05
C ARG A 33 -9.79 6.06 7.08
N ARG A 34 -10.53 5.08 7.60
CA ARG A 34 -9.98 4.07 8.53
C ARG A 34 -9.38 2.84 7.86
N GLY A 35 -9.67 2.60 6.58
CA GLY A 35 -9.28 1.38 5.88
C GLY A 35 -10.24 0.20 6.03
N THR A 36 -11.36 0.38 6.74
CA THR A 36 -12.37 -0.68 6.93
C THR A 36 -13.14 -1.02 5.65
N LEU A 37 -13.27 -0.06 4.73
CA LEU A 37 -13.95 -0.24 3.45
C LEU A 37 -13.00 0.09 2.30
N LEU A 38 -13.00 -0.76 1.28
CA LEU A 38 -12.25 -0.56 0.04
C LEU A 38 -13.23 -0.40 -1.12
N ALA A 39 -13.25 0.79 -1.74
CA ALA A 39 -14.00 1.00 -2.97
C ALA A 39 -13.11 0.70 -4.17
N ALA A 40 -13.65 -0.03 -5.16
CA ALA A 40 -13.00 -0.38 -6.40
C ALA A 40 -13.89 0.00 -7.59
N GLY A 41 -13.31 0.65 -8.60
CA GLY A 41 -14.01 1.03 -9.82
C GLY A 41 -13.76 0.03 -10.94
N CYS A 42 -14.82 -0.48 -11.58
CA CYS A 42 -14.74 -1.45 -12.66
C CYS A 42 -14.72 -0.79 -14.06
N SER A 43 -14.28 -1.55 -15.05
CA SER A 43 -14.35 -1.14 -16.45
C SER A 43 -15.77 -1.10 -17.04
N ASP A 44 -16.75 -1.72 -16.37
CA ASP A 44 -18.15 -1.81 -16.81
C ASP A 44 -19.06 -0.70 -16.23
N GLY A 45 -18.47 0.24 -15.48
CA GLY A 45 -19.19 1.33 -14.81
C GLY A 45 -19.67 1.02 -13.39
N SER A 46 -19.42 -0.20 -12.89
CA SER A 46 -19.81 -0.61 -11.54
C SER A 46 -18.74 -0.23 -10.51
N CYS A 47 -19.13 0.34 -9.38
CA CYS A 47 -18.25 0.59 -8.24
C CYS A 47 -18.57 -0.37 -7.10
N VAL A 48 -17.62 -1.22 -6.75
CA VAL A 48 -17.78 -2.27 -5.73
C VAL A 48 -17.14 -1.81 -4.44
N ILE A 49 -17.86 -1.94 -3.33
CA ILE A 49 -17.35 -1.64 -1.99
C ILE A 49 -17.18 -2.96 -1.26
N TRP A 50 -15.94 -3.23 -0.88
CA TRP A 50 -15.56 -4.37 -0.09
C TRP A 50 -15.47 -3.97 1.38
N ASP A 51 -16.01 -4.81 2.25
CA ASP A 51 -15.65 -4.80 3.66
C ASP A 51 -14.29 -5.50 3.79
N PHE A 52 -13.32 -4.75 4.30
CA PHE A 52 -11.94 -5.20 4.35
C PHE A 52 -11.72 -6.28 5.40
N GLU A 53 -12.52 -6.33 6.47
CA GLU A 53 -12.39 -7.33 7.53
C GLU A 53 -12.95 -8.68 7.11
N THR A 54 -14.17 -8.68 6.54
CA THR A 54 -14.82 -9.91 6.07
C THR A 54 -14.36 -10.38 4.70
N ARG A 55 -13.60 -9.53 3.98
CA ARG A 55 -13.26 -9.71 2.55
C ARG A 55 -14.49 -9.90 1.66
N GLY A 56 -15.67 -9.52 2.15
CA GLY A 56 -16.94 -9.63 1.45
C GLY A 56 -17.30 -8.36 0.69
N ILE A 57 -18.12 -8.50 -0.34
CA ILE A 57 -18.70 -7.34 -1.02
C ILE A 57 -19.82 -6.78 -0.12
N ALA A 58 -19.60 -5.57 0.39
CA ALA A 58 -20.55 -4.87 1.23
C ALA A 58 -21.63 -4.17 0.39
N LYS A 59 -21.27 -3.63 -0.79
CA LYS A 59 -22.20 -2.96 -1.69
C LYS A 59 -21.68 -2.93 -3.12
N GLU A 60 -22.61 -2.90 -4.09
CA GLU A 60 -22.31 -2.56 -5.48
C GLU A 60 -23.14 -1.33 -5.88
N LEU A 61 -22.44 -0.30 -6.37
CA LEU A 61 -23.02 0.95 -6.84
C LEU A 61 -22.95 0.96 -8.37
N ARG A 62 -24.11 1.02 -9.02
CA ARG A 62 -24.19 0.99 -10.48
C ARG A 62 -25.11 2.07 -11.00
N ASP A 63 -24.57 2.93 -11.86
CA ASP A 63 -25.39 3.88 -12.59
C ASP A 63 -26.07 3.17 -13.77
N ARG A 64 -27.40 3.23 -13.84
CA ARG A 64 -28.16 2.61 -14.95
C ARG A 64 -27.81 3.27 -16.29
N ASP A 65 -27.40 4.53 -16.25
CA ASP A 65 -27.17 5.36 -17.44
C ASP A 65 -25.70 5.36 -17.89
N CYS A 66 -24.77 4.80 -17.10
CA CYS A 66 -23.35 4.78 -17.39
C CYS A 66 -22.77 3.37 -17.34
N THR A 67 -22.29 2.90 -18.49
CA THR A 67 -21.58 1.62 -18.64
C THR A 67 -20.09 1.84 -18.97
N ALA A 68 -19.60 3.07 -18.81
CA ALA A 68 -18.23 3.43 -19.16
C ALA A 68 -17.28 3.11 -18.00
N ALA A 69 -16.03 2.80 -18.33
CA ALA A 69 -15.02 2.47 -17.34
C ALA A 69 -14.83 3.59 -16.31
N ILE A 70 -14.82 3.22 -15.04
CA ILE A 70 -14.51 4.13 -13.94
C ILE A 70 -13.01 4.48 -14.01
N THR A 71 -12.71 5.77 -13.93
CA THR A 71 -11.35 6.32 -13.99
C THR A 71 -10.78 6.62 -12.61
N SER A 72 -11.63 7.00 -11.65
CA SER A 72 -11.21 7.30 -10.27
C SER A 72 -12.38 7.17 -9.30
N VAL A 73 -12.05 6.81 -8.05
CA VAL A 73 -12.99 6.74 -6.93
C VAL A 73 -12.39 7.52 -5.76
N CYS A 74 -13.22 8.30 -5.07
CA CYS A 74 -12.79 9.09 -3.91
C CYS A 74 -13.84 9.08 -2.81
N TRP A 75 -13.43 8.77 -1.58
CA TRP A 75 -14.26 8.84 -0.39
C TRP A 75 -14.33 10.26 0.17
N SER A 76 -15.49 10.61 0.73
CA SER A 76 -15.61 11.77 1.64
C SER A 76 -14.88 11.52 2.96
N LYS A 77 -14.59 12.61 3.69
CA LYS A 77 -13.82 12.58 4.95
C LYS A 77 -14.30 11.50 5.93
N TYR A 78 -15.62 11.36 6.12
CA TYR A 78 -16.24 10.42 7.06
C TYR A 78 -16.85 9.18 6.39
N GLY A 79 -16.64 9.00 5.08
CA GLY A 79 -17.07 7.78 4.37
C GLY A 79 -18.54 7.70 3.94
N HIS A 80 -19.39 8.69 4.22
CA HIS A 80 -20.83 8.67 3.87
C HIS A 80 -21.13 8.91 2.39
N ARG A 81 -20.18 9.50 1.67
CA ARG A 81 -20.27 9.78 0.24
C ARG A 81 -19.06 9.21 -0.50
N ILE A 82 -19.32 8.72 -1.71
CA ILE A 82 -18.29 8.34 -2.68
C ILE A 82 -18.52 9.12 -3.97
N LEU A 83 -17.45 9.71 -4.49
CA LEU A 83 -17.40 10.28 -5.82
C LEU A 83 -16.78 9.28 -6.79
N VAL A 84 -17.50 9.00 -7.86
CA VAL A 84 -17.06 8.15 -8.97
C VAL A 84 -16.91 9.02 -10.21
N SER A 85 -15.76 8.92 -10.88
CA SER A 85 -15.55 9.55 -12.19
C SER A 85 -15.42 8.49 -13.27
N ALA A 86 -16.03 8.72 -14.43
CA ALA A 86 -16.08 7.72 -15.50
C ALA A 86 -15.61 8.26 -16.86
N ALA A 87 -15.26 7.33 -17.75
CA ALA A 87 -14.74 7.65 -19.08
C ALA A 87 -15.75 8.38 -19.98
N ASP A 88 -17.05 8.26 -19.69
CA ASP A 88 -18.16 8.98 -20.34
C ASP A 88 -18.25 10.47 -19.94
N LYS A 89 -17.25 10.97 -19.20
CA LYS A 89 -17.16 12.35 -18.68
C LYS A 89 -18.08 12.63 -17.51
N SER A 90 -18.74 11.61 -16.96
CA SER A 90 -19.60 11.79 -15.79
C SER A 90 -18.81 11.79 -14.48
N LEU A 91 -19.29 12.62 -13.56
CA LEU A 91 -19.01 12.60 -12.14
C LEU A 91 -20.30 12.24 -11.42
N THR A 92 -20.30 11.13 -10.69
CA THR A 92 -21.48 10.66 -9.97
C THR A 92 -21.15 10.59 -8.48
N LEU A 93 -21.94 11.28 -7.67
CA LEU A 93 -21.86 11.24 -6.22
C LEU A 93 -22.90 10.25 -5.69
N TRP A 94 -22.46 9.33 -4.84
CA TRP A 94 -23.28 8.30 -4.24
C TRP A 94 -23.37 8.48 -2.72
N ASP A 95 -24.51 8.15 -2.16
CA ASP A 95 -24.67 7.86 -0.74
C ASP A 95 -24.28 6.40 -0.51
N VAL A 96 -23.33 6.16 0.39
CA VAL A 96 -22.75 4.83 0.60
C VAL A 96 -23.73 3.91 1.35
N VAL A 97 -24.50 4.47 2.29
CA VAL A 97 -25.41 3.69 3.13
C VAL A 97 -26.64 3.28 2.32
N SER A 98 -27.32 4.24 1.70
CA SER A 98 -28.50 3.94 0.88
C SER A 98 -28.11 3.22 -0.41
N GLY A 99 -26.95 3.55 -0.98
CA GLY A 99 -26.56 3.12 -2.32
C GLY A 99 -27.26 3.92 -3.43
N GLU A 100 -27.87 5.05 -3.09
CA GLU A 100 -28.56 5.90 -4.05
C GLU A 100 -27.64 6.94 -4.68
N LYS A 101 -27.93 7.25 -5.94
CA LYS A 101 -27.27 8.31 -6.70
C LYS A 101 -27.76 9.67 -6.20
N VAL A 102 -26.86 10.45 -5.59
CA VAL A 102 -27.16 11.79 -5.07
C VAL A 102 -27.16 12.83 -6.20
N THR A 103 -26.09 12.84 -7.01
CA THR A 103 -25.98 13.75 -8.15
C THR A 103 -25.17 13.12 -9.27
N ARG A 104 -25.41 13.57 -10.51
CA ARG A 104 -24.62 13.23 -11.69
C ARG A 104 -24.38 14.47 -12.51
N ILE A 105 -23.12 14.79 -12.76
CA ILE A 105 -22.67 15.93 -13.55
C ILE A 105 -21.87 15.42 -14.73
N VAL A 106 -22.10 15.95 -15.92
CA VAL A 106 -21.34 15.60 -17.12
C VAL A 106 -20.42 16.75 -17.47
N LEU A 107 -19.11 16.47 -17.49
CA LEU A 107 -18.10 17.44 -17.85
C LEU A 107 -17.89 17.51 -19.37
N GLN A 108 -17.21 18.55 -19.83
CA GLN A 108 -16.85 18.72 -21.24
C GLN A 108 -15.81 17.67 -21.71
N GLN A 109 -14.93 17.26 -20.79
CA GLN A 109 -13.84 16.33 -21.03
C GLN A 109 -13.80 15.23 -19.98
N THR A 110 -13.15 14.11 -20.30
CA THR A 110 -13.06 12.96 -19.41
C THR A 110 -12.14 13.27 -18.21
N PRO A 111 -12.64 13.19 -16.97
CA PRO A 111 -11.82 13.30 -15.76
C PRO A 111 -10.94 12.06 -15.59
N LEU A 112 -9.63 12.26 -15.45
CA LEU A 112 -8.69 11.19 -15.09
C LEU A 112 -8.72 10.90 -13.60
N GLN A 113 -8.86 11.96 -12.80
CA GLN A 113 -8.94 11.89 -11.35
C GLN A 113 -9.98 12.88 -10.86
N ALA A 114 -10.74 12.49 -9.84
CA ALA A 114 -11.64 13.38 -9.13
C ALA A 114 -11.47 13.19 -7.62
N ARG A 115 -11.47 14.29 -6.87
CA ARG A 115 -11.25 14.29 -5.42
C ARG A 115 -12.30 15.16 -4.74
N LEU A 116 -12.91 14.64 -3.69
CA LEU A 116 -13.84 15.41 -2.86
C LEU A 116 -13.09 16.41 -1.97
N HIS A 117 -13.74 17.52 -1.63
CA HIS A 117 -13.22 18.46 -0.65
C HIS A 117 -13.08 17.77 0.73
N PRO A 118 -11.91 17.82 1.38
CA PRO A 118 -11.64 17.04 2.59
C PRO A 118 -12.18 17.68 3.88
N GLY A 119 -12.63 18.94 3.84
CA GLY A 119 -13.03 19.69 5.03
C GLY A 119 -14.44 19.40 5.52
N SER A 120 -15.35 18.98 4.64
CA SER A 120 -16.77 18.76 4.96
C SER A 120 -17.15 17.29 5.09
N SER A 121 -18.14 16.99 5.96
CA SER A 121 -18.75 15.67 6.05
C SER A 121 -19.58 15.32 4.82
N ILE A 122 -20.29 16.31 4.28
CA ILE A 122 -21.07 16.23 3.06
C ILE A 122 -20.45 17.21 2.07
N PRO A 123 -19.46 16.78 1.28
CA PRO A 123 -18.78 17.66 0.34
C PRO A 123 -19.74 18.09 -0.79
N SER A 124 -19.95 19.40 -0.91
CA SER A 124 -20.64 20.01 -2.05
C SER A 124 -19.69 20.32 -3.20
N VAL A 125 -18.38 20.23 -2.99
CA VAL A 125 -17.37 20.62 -3.96
C VAL A 125 -16.41 19.45 -4.22
N CYS A 126 -16.02 19.28 -5.48
CA CYS A 126 -14.94 18.37 -5.86
C CYS A 126 -13.96 19.02 -6.84
N LEU A 127 -12.72 18.54 -6.81
CA LEU A 127 -11.68 18.86 -7.76
C LEU A 127 -11.64 17.76 -8.83
N ALA A 128 -11.81 18.14 -10.09
CA ALA A 128 -11.70 17.25 -11.23
C ALA A 128 -10.46 17.61 -12.06
N CYS A 129 -9.69 16.60 -12.47
CA CYS A 129 -8.51 16.74 -13.30
C CYS A 129 -8.76 16.06 -14.66
N PRO A 130 -9.17 16.81 -15.69
CA PRO A 130 -9.39 16.27 -17.03
C PRO A 130 -8.08 15.93 -17.77
N LEU A 131 -8.15 15.03 -18.76
CA LEU A 131 -6.97 14.62 -19.55
C LEU A 131 -6.35 15.78 -20.37
N SER A 132 -7.17 16.70 -20.87
CA SER A 132 -6.77 17.68 -21.88
C SER A 132 -7.23 19.11 -21.56
N SER A 133 -7.49 19.38 -20.28
CA SER A 133 -7.92 20.70 -19.80
C SER A 133 -7.30 20.98 -18.44
N ALA A 134 -7.38 22.23 -18.02
CA ALA A 134 -7.01 22.64 -16.68
C ALA A 134 -7.84 21.88 -15.63
N PRO A 135 -7.27 21.58 -14.45
CA PRO A 135 -8.05 21.13 -13.30
C PRO A 135 -9.14 22.13 -13.00
N MET A 136 -10.30 21.63 -12.58
CA MET A 136 -11.47 22.45 -12.34
C MET A 136 -12.12 22.07 -11.02
N ILE A 137 -12.64 23.07 -10.34
CA ILE A 137 -13.50 22.89 -9.18
C ILE A 137 -14.93 22.79 -9.69
N VAL A 138 -15.64 21.78 -9.22
CA VAL A 138 -17.01 21.47 -9.60
C VAL A 138 -17.86 21.53 -8.34
N ASP A 139 -18.86 22.39 -8.35
CA ASP A 139 -19.91 22.39 -7.35
C ASP A 139 -20.93 21.30 -7.71
N LEU A 140 -21.00 20.28 -6.86
CA LEU A 140 -21.85 19.11 -7.02
C LEU A 140 -23.34 19.41 -6.82
N SER A 141 -23.66 20.53 -6.17
CA SER A 141 -25.05 20.95 -5.92
C SER A 141 -25.65 21.72 -7.11
N THR A 142 -24.84 22.58 -7.74
CA THR A 142 -25.29 23.43 -8.86
C THR A 142 -24.86 22.92 -10.23
N GLY A 143 -23.85 22.05 -10.28
CA GLY A 143 -23.19 21.66 -11.53
C GLY A 143 -22.28 22.74 -12.11
N SER A 144 -22.05 23.84 -11.38
CA SER A 144 -21.16 24.91 -11.82
C SER A 144 -19.71 24.45 -11.82
N THR A 145 -18.96 24.86 -12.84
CA THR A 145 -17.56 24.46 -13.03
C THR A 145 -16.66 25.68 -13.14
N THR A 146 -15.63 25.77 -12.30
CA THR A 146 -14.62 26.83 -12.32
C THR A 146 -13.25 26.23 -12.67
N ALA A 147 -12.67 26.65 -13.79
CA ALA A 147 -11.34 26.18 -14.20
C ALA A 147 -10.26 26.90 -13.38
N LEU A 148 -9.28 26.14 -12.89
CA LEU A 148 -8.15 26.68 -12.13
C LEU A 148 -7.03 27.16 -13.07
N PRO A 149 -6.29 28.22 -12.71
CA PRO A 149 -5.18 28.70 -13.51
C PRO A 149 -4.01 27.71 -13.46
N VAL A 150 -3.55 27.26 -14.64
CA VAL A 150 -2.42 26.30 -14.79
C VAL A 150 -1.13 27.00 -15.25
N ILE A 151 -1.26 28.22 -15.76
CA ILE A 151 -0.14 29.06 -16.22
C ILE A 151 -0.39 30.46 -15.69
N VAL A 152 0.62 31.07 -15.07
CA VAL A 152 0.57 32.48 -14.73
C VAL A 152 0.76 33.31 -16.01
N PRO A 153 -0.15 34.25 -16.33
CA PRO A 153 -0.01 35.07 -17.51
C PRO A 153 1.25 35.94 -17.39
N ASP A 154 2.15 35.79 -18.35
CA ASP A 154 3.39 36.56 -18.46
C ASP A 154 3.04 38.01 -18.85
N MET A 155 3.17 38.95 -17.92
CA MET A 155 2.92 40.38 -18.19
C MET A 155 4.16 41.11 -18.71
N GLY A 156 5.20 40.38 -19.13
CA GLY A 156 6.46 40.90 -19.64
C GLY A 156 6.58 40.92 -21.17
N ASN A 157 5.79 41.76 -21.84
CA ASN A 157 6.19 42.55 -23.02
C ASN A 157 4.96 43.23 -23.63
N GLY A 158 4.86 44.54 -23.46
CA GLY A 158 3.87 45.33 -24.18
C GLY A 158 4.09 45.23 -25.69
N VAL A 159 3.03 44.89 -26.43
CA VAL A 159 2.55 45.59 -27.64
C VAL A 159 1.29 44.86 -28.16
N THR A 160 0.18 45.61 -28.20
CA THR A 160 -1.12 45.38 -28.87
C THR A 160 -2.04 44.24 -28.41
N PRO A 161 -3.36 44.51 -28.22
CA PRO A 161 -4.35 43.47 -28.01
C PRO A 161 -4.57 42.70 -29.33
N PRO A 162 -4.51 41.36 -29.35
CA PRO A 162 -4.86 40.62 -30.56
C PRO A 162 -6.35 40.78 -30.83
N SER A 163 -6.65 41.26 -32.03
CA SER A 163 -7.99 41.39 -32.58
C SER A 163 -8.75 40.06 -32.51
N ARG A 164 -10.03 40.15 -32.11
CA ARG A 164 -11.05 39.11 -32.34
C ARG A 164 -10.91 38.53 -33.75
N ASN A 165 -10.90 37.20 -33.82
CA ASN A 165 -10.89 36.33 -35.01
C ASN A 165 -9.51 35.79 -35.43
N LYS A 166 -9.09 34.73 -34.75
CA LYS A 166 -8.37 33.59 -35.37
C LYS A 166 -8.70 32.32 -34.60
N ASN A 167 -9.52 31.47 -35.22
CA ASN A 167 -9.78 30.10 -34.79
C ASN A 167 -8.50 29.27 -34.95
N SER A 168 -7.70 29.20 -33.90
CA SER A 168 -6.68 28.17 -33.70
C SER A 168 -6.57 27.83 -32.22
N ASP A 169 -7.66 27.32 -31.64
CA ASP A 169 -7.66 26.73 -30.31
C ASP A 169 -6.96 25.37 -30.35
N THR A 170 -5.65 25.40 -30.31
CA THR A 170 -4.81 24.28 -29.87
C THR A 170 -3.94 24.80 -28.74
N THR A 171 -4.54 25.06 -27.57
CA THR A 171 -3.78 24.98 -26.33
C THR A 171 -3.30 23.52 -26.21
N PRO A 172 -1.98 23.26 -26.20
CA PRO A 172 -1.49 21.89 -26.20
C PRO A 172 -1.99 21.16 -24.96
N PHE A 173 -2.27 19.87 -25.15
CA PHE A 173 -2.71 18.92 -24.13
C PHE A 173 -1.73 18.93 -22.95
N THR A 174 -2.00 19.71 -21.90
CA THR A 174 -1.14 19.77 -20.72
C THR A 174 -1.75 18.88 -19.64
N LEU A 175 -1.25 17.63 -19.57
CA LEU A 175 -1.58 16.73 -18.48
C LEU A 175 -1.16 17.41 -17.17
N THR A 176 -2.14 17.65 -16.30
CA THR A 176 -1.98 18.44 -15.08
C THR A 176 -2.56 17.63 -13.93
N ALA A 177 -1.82 17.54 -12.82
CA ALA A 177 -2.29 16.87 -11.61
C ALA A 177 -2.64 17.90 -10.54
N ALA A 178 -3.68 17.66 -9.75
CA ALA A 178 -4.06 18.57 -8.67
C ALA A 178 -4.55 17.84 -7.42
N CYS A 179 -4.31 18.43 -6.26
CA CYS A 179 -4.76 17.93 -4.97
C CYS A 179 -5.16 19.07 -4.03
N PHE A 180 -6.10 18.80 -3.11
CA PHE A 180 -6.33 19.65 -1.96
C PHE A 180 -5.25 19.41 -0.90
N ASN A 181 -4.95 20.44 -0.09
CA ASN A 181 -4.28 20.24 1.20
C ASN A 181 -5.20 19.48 2.19
N LYS A 182 -4.67 19.08 3.35
CA LYS A 182 -5.41 18.28 4.35
C LYS A 182 -6.79 18.85 4.73
N ASN A 183 -6.91 20.17 4.84
CA ASN A 183 -8.15 20.83 5.26
C ASN A 183 -9.02 21.31 4.08
N GLY A 184 -8.46 21.39 2.87
CA GLY A 184 -9.15 21.83 1.66
C GLY A 184 -9.17 23.34 1.44
N ASP A 185 -8.35 24.11 2.15
CA ASP A 185 -8.25 25.57 1.97
C ASP A 185 -7.55 25.91 0.64
N LEU A 186 -6.53 25.13 0.28
CA LEU A 186 -5.64 25.38 -0.85
C LEU A 186 -5.64 24.19 -1.82
N VAL A 187 -5.43 24.48 -3.10
CA VAL A 187 -5.24 23.49 -4.15
C VAL A 187 -3.83 23.61 -4.71
N TYR A 188 -3.13 22.48 -4.77
CA TYR A 188 -1.80 22.37 -5.35
C TYR A 188 -1.95 21.78 -6.74
N VAL A 189 -1.42 22.46 -7.75
CA VAL A 189 -1.55 22.09 -9.16
C VAL A 189 -0.16 21.93 -9.77
N GLY A 190 0.14 20.76 -10.32
CA GLY A 190 1.37 20.49 -11.05
C GLY A 190 1.16 20.65 -12.53
N ASN A 191 1.84 21.60 -13.15
CA ASN A 191 1.70 21.87 -14.58
C ASN A 191 2.64 21.02 -15.46
N SER A 192 2.48 21.14 -16.77
CA SER A 192 3.33 20.45 -17.75
C SER A 192 4.74 21.03 -17.90
N LYS A 193 5.00 22.21 -17.33
CA LYS A 193 6.33 22.86 -17.33
C LYS A 193 7.19 22.41 -16.15
N GLY A 194 6.64 21.59 -15.24
CA GLY A 194 7.31 21.18 -14.02
C GLY A 194 7.28 22.26 -12.93
N GLU A 195 6.18 22.96 -12.78
CA GLU A 195 5.96 23.89 -11.68
C GLU A 195 4.76 23.42 -10.85
N ILE A 196 4.87 23.54 -9.53
CA ILE A 196 3.79 23.33 -8.58
C ILE A 196 3.23 24.71 -8.23
N LEU A 197 1.95 24.93 -8.52
CA LEU A 197 1.22 26.14 -8.22
C LEU A 197 0.38 25.93 -6.97
N ILE A 198 0.44 26.88 -6.02
CA ILE A 198 -0.47 26.92 -4.88
C ILE A 198 -1.58 27.91 -5.21
N ILE A 199 -2.82 27.45 -5.19
CA ILE A 199 -3.99 28.20 -5.65
C ILE A 199 -5.04 28.28 -4.53
N ASP A 200 -5.55 29.48 -4.30
CA ASP A 200 -6.80 29.67 -3.58
C ASP A 200 -7.97 29.39 -4.53
N HIS A 201 -8.72 28.33 -4.24
CA HIS A 201 -9.82 27.87 -5.08
C HIS A 201 -11.07 28.75 -4.98
N ASN A 202 -11.24 29.52 -3.89
CA ASN A 202 -12.39 30.40 -3.71
C ASN A 202 -12.25 31.66 -4.57
N ASN A 203 -11.05 32.26 -4.55
CA ASN A 203 -10.74 33.47 -5.32
C ASN A 203 -10.12 33.18 -6.69
N VAL A 204 -9.82 31.91 -6.99
CA VAL A 204 -9.16 31.45 -8.23
C VAL A 204 -7.86 32.21 -8.49
N LYS A 205 -7.06 32.39 -7.43
CA LYS A 205 -5.80 33.17 -7.45
C LYS A 205 -4.60 32.26 -7.20
N VAL A 206 -3.57 32.39 -8.02
CA VAL A 206 -2.26 31.76 -7.77
C VAL A 206 -1.54 32.55 -6.68
N LEU A 207 -1.17 31.88 -5.60
CA LEU A 207 -0.50 32.46 -4.43
C LEU A 207 1.01 32.23 -4.46
N ALA A 208 1.46 31.10 -4.99
CA ALA A 208 2.88 30.74 -5.04
C ALA A 208 3.20 29.79 -6.18
N ILE A 209 4.47 29.79 -6.62
CA ILE A 209 5.00 28.93 -7.67
C ILE A 209 6.25 28.23 -7.14
N ILE A 210 6.34 26.91 -7.33
CA ILE A 210 7.51 26.13 -6.94
C ILE A 210 8.01 25.39 -8.18
N PRO A 211 9.09 25.84 -8.82
CA PRO A 211 9.67 25.12 -9.95
C PRO A 211 10.35 23.83 -9.46
N ILE A 212 10.12 22.72 -10.17
CA ILE A 212 10.80 21.47 -9.91
C ILE A 212 12.12 21.40 -10.71
N SER A 213 13.10 20.71 -10.15
CA SER A 213 14.36 20.42 -10.83
C SER A 213 14.10 19.67 -12.14
N GLY A 214 14.54 20.24 -13.27
CA GLY A 214 14.46 19.61 -14.59
C GLY A 214 13.19 19.90 -15.41
N GLY A 215 12.21 20.65 -14.89
CA GLY A 215 11.08 21.15 -15.68
C GLY A 215 10.19 20.07 -16.31
N ALA A 216 10.14 18.88 -15.71
CA ALA A 216 9.40 17.74 -16.24
C ALA A 216 7.89 17.83 -15.93
N VAL A 217 7.05 17.29 -16.82
CA VAL A 217 5.58 17.23 -16.62
C VAL A 217 5.24 16.48 -15.34
N ILE A 218 4.43 17.08 -14.47
CA ILE A 218 3.96 16.45 -13.23
C ILE A 218 2.70 15.61 -13.54
N LYS A 219 2.78 14.30 -13.33
CA LYS A 219 1.72 13.33 -13.61
C LYS A 219 0.78 13.08 -12.44
N ASN A 220 1.29 13.18 -11.21
CA ASN A 220 0.51 12.95 -9.99
C ASN A 220 1.05 13.81 -8.86
N ILE A 221 0.15 14.27 -7.99
CA ILE A 221 0.45 14.97 -6.75
C ILE A 221 -0.41 14.37 -5.64
N VAL A 222 0.23 14.02 -4.52
CA VAL A 222 -0.40 13.36 -3.37
C VAL A 222 0.17 13.95 -2.08
N PHE A 223 -0.69 14.36 -1.15
CA PHE A 223 -0.28 14.72 0.21
C PHE A 223 -0.16 13.49 1.09
N SER A 224 0.77 13.53 2.05
CA SER A 224 0.75 12.63 3.19
C SER A 224 -0.51 12.88 4.04
N ARG A 225 -0.95 11.85 4.76
CA ARG A 225 -2.17 11.94 5.59
C ARG A 225 -2.09 13.00 6.69
N ASN A 226 -0.89 13.26 7.20
CA ASN A 226 -0.63 14.31 8.18
C ASN A 226 -0.59 15.72 7.55
N GLY A 227 -0.50 15.84 6.22
CA GLY A 227 -0.42 17.11 5.48
C GLY A 227 0.97 17.78 5.47
N GLN A 228 1.98 17.15 6.07
CA GLN A 228 3.34 17.68 6.21
C GLN A 228 4.23 17.43 5.00
N TYR A 229 3.91 16.43 4.18
CA TYR A 229 4.72 16.07 3.02
C TYR A 229 3.86 16.03 1.76
N LEU A 230 4.44 16.48 0.66
CA LEU A 230 3.85 16.47 -0.67
C LEU A 230 4.70 15.62 -1.59
N LEU A 231 4.10 14.59 -2.18
CA LEU A 231 4.73 13.73 -3.17
C LEU A 231 4.33 14.18 -4.57
N THR A 232 5.30 14.29 -5.47
CA THR A 232 5.08 14.50 -6.89
C THR A 232 5.70 13.39 -7.73
N ASN A 233 4.99 12.97 -8.77
CA ASN A 233 5.48 12.00 -9.75
C ASN A 233 5.66 12.71 -11.10
N SER A 234 6.89 12.79 -11.57
CA SER A 234 7.22 13.52 -12.78
C SER A 234 7.54 12.59 -13.96
N ASN A 235 7.42 13.11 -15.19
CA ASN A 235 7.69 12.32 -16.39
C ASN A 235 9.18 12.00 -16.60
N ASP A 236 10.07 12.64 -15.86
CA ASP A 236 11.51 12.35 -15.81
C ASP A 236 11.86 11.07 -15.02
N ARG A 237 10.86 10.32 -14.54
CA ARG A 237 11.00 9.05 -13.81
C ARG A 237 11.49 9.22 -12.37
N ILE A 238 11.37 10.43 -11.84
CA ILE A 238 11.77 10.76 -10.48
C ILE A 238 10.50 11.04 -9.67
N ILE A 239 10.40 10.41 -8.50
CA ILE A 239 9.43 10.78 -7.46
C ILE A 239 10.12 11.78 -6.56
N ARG A 240 9.44 12.89 -6.25
CA ARG A 240 9.98 13.93 -5.36
C ARG A 240 9.08 14.10 -4.16
N ILE A 241 9.70 14.29 -3.00
CA ILE A 241 8.99 14.60 -1.76
C ILE A 241 9.41 16.00 -1.34
N TYR A 242 8.40 16.83 -1.09
CA TYR A 242 8.55 18.17 -0.56
C TYR A 242 8.02 18.19 0.87
N GLU A 243 8.72 18.88 1.74
CA GLU A 243 8.24 19.23 3.08
C GLU A 243 7.35 20.48 2.97
N ASN A 244 6.16 20.41 3.55
CA ASN A 244 5.20 21.47 3.61
C ASN A 244 5.39 22.28 4.89
N LEU A 245 5.93 23.49 4.73
CA LEU A 245 6.22 24.41 5.82
C LEU A 245 5.02 25.29 6.19
N LEU A 246 3.94 25.23 5.39
CA LEU A 246 2.72 25.96 5.70
C LEU A 246 1.99 25.35 6.89
N PRO A 247 1.39 26.19 7.75
CA PRO A 247 0.61 25.70 8.87
C PRO A 247 -0.59 24.91 8.35
N LEU A 248 -0.90 23.80 9.02
CA LEU A 248 -2.01 22.92 8.62
C LEU A 248 -3.36 23.65 8.65
N LYS A 249 -3.54 24.60 9.58
CA LYS A 249 -4.71 25.49 9.69
C LYS A 249 -4.28 26.91 9.34
N ASP A 250 -5.17 27.68 8.70
CA ASP A 250 -4.93 29.07 8.27
C ASP A 250 -3.75 29.24 7.28
N GLY A 251 -3.46 28.22 6.47
CA GLY A 251 -2.38 28.27 5.46
C GLY A 251 -2.50 29.45 4.48
N LEU A 252 -3.72 29.90 4.19
CA LEU A 252 -3.98 31.09 3.36
C LEU A 252 -3.43 32.37 4.01
N LYS A 253 -3.67 32.59 5.30
CA LYS A 253 -3.19 33.78 6.02
C LYS A 253 -1.67 33.82 6.08
N ALA A 254 -1.04 32.67 6.37
CA ALA A 254 0.41 32.56 6.38
C ALA A 254 1.02 32.87 5.00
N LEU A 255 0.35 32.50 3.91
CA LEU A 255 0.75 32.83 2.54
C LEU A 255 0.59 34.33 2.25
N ASP A 256 -0.48 34.96 2.73
CA ASP A 256 -0.69 36.41 2.59
C ASP A 256 0.37 37.20 3.37
N ASP A 257 0.68 36.80 4.60
CA ASP A 257 1.75 37.42 5.43
C ASP A 257 3.14 37.29 4.76
N LEU A 258 3.43 36.12 4.16
CA LEU A 258 4.67 35.90 3.40
C LEU A 258 4.73 36.75 2.12
N ASN A 259 3.59 36.91 1.45
CA ASN A 259 3.46 37.77 0.27
C ASN A 259 3.68 39.24 0.62
N GLU A 260 3.27 39.71 1.81
CA GLU A 260 3.54 41.08 2.26
C GLU A 260 5.00 41.29 2.64
N THR A 261 5.66 40.27 3.20
CA THR A 261 7.06 40.36 3.66
C THR A 261 8.09 40.43 2.53
N ILE A 262 7.78 39.89 1.34
CA ILE A 262 8.71 39.85 0.20
C ILE A 262 8.46 41.05 -0.71
N GLU A 263 9.39 42.00 -0.71
CA GLU A 263 9.42 43.16 -1.61
C GLU A 263 10.22 42.82 -2.87
N GLU A 264 9.57 42.18 -3.84
CA GLU A 264 10.11 41.96 -5.20
C GLU A 264 9.18 42.62 -6.23
N GLU A 265 9.77 43.30 -7.23
CA GLU A 265 9.03 44.04 -8.27
C GLU A 265 8.40 43.10 -9.31
N ASP A 266 9.08 41.99 -9.66
CA ASP A 266 8.51 40.98 -10.55
C ASP A 266 7.54 40.08 -9.79
N THR A 267 6.28 40.08 -10.23
CA THR A 267 5.21 39.29 -9.62
C THR A 267 5.51 37.79 -9.69
N VAL A 268 6.15 37.31 -10.76
CA VAL A 268 6.47 35.89 -10.95
C VAL A 268 7.64 35.46 -10.08
N GLU A 269 8.70 36.27 -9.98
CA GLU A 269 9.83 35.99 -9.09
C GLU A 269 9.36 36.03 -7.63
N LYS A 270 8.52 37.01 -7.27
CA LYS A 270 7.91 37.10 -5.94
C LYS A 270 7.17 35.82 -5.57
N MET A 271 6.32 35.32 -6.47
CA MET A 271 5.61 34.05 -6.25
C MET A 271 6.52 32.84 -6.14
N LYS A 272 7.68 32.84 -6.82
CA LYS A 272 8.71 31.80 -6.69
C LYS A 272 9.45 31.88 -5.37
N ALA A 273 9.78 33.08 -4.90
CA ALA A 273 10.39 33.31 -3.60
C ALA A 273 9.46 32.87 -2.46
N VAL A 274 8.17 33.19 -2.55
CA VAL A 274 7.12 32.73 -1.62
C VAL A 274 7.01 31.21 -1.66
N GLY A 275 6.93 30.62 -2.85
CA GLY A 275 6.82 29.18 -3.03
C GLY A 275 7.98 28.40 -2.40
N SER A 276 9.20 28.94 -2.50
CA SER A 276 10.41 28.34 -1.93
C SER A 276 10.43 28.32 -0.40
N LYS A 277 9.67 29.23 0.25
CA LYS A 277 9.43 29.23 1.70
C LYS A 277 8.26 28.32 2.10
N CYS A 278 7.39 27.94 1.17
CA CYS A 278 6.22 27.10 1.43
C CYS A 278 6.54 25.60 1.30
N LEU A 279 7.27 25.23 0.25
CA LEU A 279 7.66 23.85 -0.03
C LEU A 279 9.15 23.76 -0.24
N VAL A 280 9.81 22.88 0.51
CA VAL A 280 11.23 22.59 0.35
C VAL A 280 11.41 21.17 -0.14
N LEU A 281 12.24 20.97 -1.16
CA LEU A 281 12.56 19.64 -1.66
C LEU A 281 13.28 18.86 -0.57
N PHE A 282 12.67 17.76 -0.12
CA PHE A 282 13.20 16.91 0.93
C PHE A 282 14.02 15.76 0.34
N ARG A 283 13.44 14.96 -0.58
CA ARG A 283 14.09 13.80 -1.22
C ARG A 283 13.63 13.54 -2.64
N GLU A 284 14.48 12.86 -3.41
CA GLU A 284 14.19 12.36 -4.74
C GLU A 284 14.42 10.83 -4.78
N PHE A 285 13.49 10.10 -5.39
CA PHE A 285 13.54 8.65 -5.54
C PHE A 285 13.53 8.30 -7.03
N GLN A 286 14.46 7.44 -7.42
CA GLN A 286 14.56 6.95 -8.79
C GLN A 286 15.24 5.58 -8.82
N ASP A 287 14.93 4.80 -9.84
CA ASP A 287 15.68 3.58 -10.13
C ASP A 287 16.83 3.93 -11.07
N LEU A 288 18.05 3.99 -10.52
CA LEU A 288 19.26 4.31 -11.28
C LEU A 288 19.66 3.22 -12.28
N ILE A 289 19.21 1.98 -12.06
CA ILE A 289 19.62 0.81 -12.84
C ILE A 289 18.70 0.67 -14.04
N THR A 290 17.39 0.51 -13.79
CA THR A 290 16.42 0.22 -14.85
C THR A 290 15.83 1.49 -15.47
N LYS A 291 15.87 2.62 -14.75
CA LYS A 291 15.29 3.91 -15.16
C LYS A 291 13.85 3.76 -15.65
N MET A 292 13.00 3.19 -14.80
CA MET A 292 11.60 2.92 -15.12
C MET A 292 10.67 4.05 -14.68
N HIS A 293 9.50 4.16 -15.32
CA HIS A 293 8.47 5.09 -14.88
C HIS A 293 7.67 4.52 -13.70
N TRP A 294 7.17 5.40 -12.85
CA TRP A 294 6.41 5.05 -11.66
C TRP A 294 4.90 5.18 -11.88
N LYS A 295 4.14 4.20 -11.37
CA LYS A 295 2.69 4.18 -11.36
C LYS A 295 2.18 4.29 -9.92
N ALA A 296 1.17 5.17 -9.74
CA ALA A 296 0.43 5.38 -8.49
C ALA A 296 1.30 5.46 -7.21
N PRO A 297 2.32 6.35 -7.14
CA PRO A 297 3.09 6.50 -5.91
C PRO A 297 2.23 7.10 -4.79
N CYS A 298 2.37 6.59 -3.58
CA CYS A 298 1.67 7.06 -2.39
C CYS A 298 2.49 6.83 -1.11
N PHE A 299 2.07 7.48 -0.04
CA PHE A 299 2.65 7.33 1.30
C PHE A 299 1.99 6.19 2.06
N SER A 300 2.68 5.65 3.06
CA SER A 300 2.06 4.88 4.14
C SER A 300 1.13 5.74 5.00
N GLY A 301 0.34 5.06 5.85
CA GLY A 301 -0.61 5.71 6.76
C GLY A 301 0.03 6.75 7.70
N ASP A 302 1.24 6.46 8.19
CA ASP A 302 2.08 7.32 9.04
C ASP A 302 2.93 8.33 8.25
N GLY A 303 3.15 8.09 6.95
CA GLY A 303 4.02 8.90 6.09
C GLY A 303 5.52 8.61 6.24
N GLU A 304 5.91 7.49 6.84
CA GLU A 304 7.31 7.06 6.95
C GLU A 304 7.78 6.28 5.74
N TRP A 305 6.88 5.55 5.08
CA TRP A 305 7.16 4.76 3.90
C TRP A 305 6.60 5.43 2.66
N VAL A 306 7.31 5.24 1.56
CA VAL A 306 6.92 5.68 0.22
C VAL A 306 6.86 4.46 -0.64
N ILE A 307 5.73 4.25 -1.31
CA ILE A 307 5.58 3.13 -2.23
C ILE A 307 5.34 3.62 -3.66
N ALA A 308 5.85 2.88 -4.63
CA ALA A 308 5.50 3.08 -6.02
C ALA A 308 5.56 1.76 -6.80
N ALA A 309 4.63 1.59 -7.72
CA ALA A 309 4.66 0.46 -8.62
C ALA A 309 5.45 0.78 -9.89
N SER A 310 6.16 -0.22 -10.42
CA SER A 310 6.80 -0.11 -11.72
C SER A 310 5.74 -0.03 -12.83
N ALA A 311 5.93 0.89 -13.78
CA ALA A 311 5.11 0.97 -14.99
C ALA A 311 5.57 -0.01 -16.11
N SER A 312 6.47 -0.95 -15.79
CA SER A 312 6.87 -2.04 -16.69
C SER A 312 5.64 -2.81 -17.21
N LYS A 313 5.57 -3.03 -18.52
CA LYS A 313 4.57 -3.94 -19.09
C LYS A 313 5.01 -5.39 -18.80
N GLY A 314 4.32 -6.06 -17.88
CA GLY A 314 4.53 -7.49 -17.59
C GLY A 314 5.33 -7.81 -16.33
N GLU A 315 5.62 -6.81 -15.49
CA GLU A 315 6.18 -7.03 -14.15
C GLU A 315 5.28 -6.41 -13.10
N HIS A 316 4.94 -7.17 -12.07
CA HIS A 316 4.21 -6.67 -10.90
C HIS A 316 5.21 -6.40 -9.79
N LYS A 317 5.93 -5.27 -9.90
CA LYS A 317 6.95 -4.86 -8.92
C LYS A 317 6.50 -3.62 -8.18
N ILE A 318 6.47 -3.69 -6.85
CA ILE A 318 6.20 -2.56 -5.97
C ILE A 318 7.45 -2.28 -5.15
N TYR A 319 7.94 -1.05 -5.22
CA TYR A 319 9.13 -0.61 -4.53
C TYR A 319 8.70 0.11 -3.26
N ILE A 320 9.37 -0.21 -2.15
CA ILE A 320 9.15 0.41 -0.85
C ILE A 320 10.43 1.10 -0.43
N TRP A 321 10.36 2.41 -0.25
CA TRP A 321 11.45 3.21 0.29
C TRP A 321 11.09 3.75 1.67
N ASP A 322 12.10 3.87 2.51
CA ASP A 322 12.07 4.74 3.68
C ASP A 322 12.06 6.21 3.21
N ARG A 323 11.35 7.09 3.92
CA ARG A 323 11.35 8.54 3.74
C ARG A 323 12.76 9.12 3.64
N VAL A 324 13.77 8.53 4.30
CA VAL A 324 15.17 8.99 4.21
C VAL A 324 15.78 8.80 2.80
N GLY A 325 15.27 7.87 1.99
CA GLY A 325 15.76 7.59 0.63
C GLY A 325 16.24 6.17 0.39
N HIS A 326 16.28 5.31 1.41
CA HIS A 326 16.76 3.95 1.28
C HIS A 326 15.70 3.05 0.66
N LEU A 327 16.06 2.27 -0.36
CA LEU A 327 15.20 1.21 -0.89
C LEU A 327 15.25 0.04 0.09
N VAL A 328 14.12 -0.24 0.75
CA VAL A 328 14.03 -1.28 1.78
C VAL A 328 13.66 -2.62 1.16
N LYS A 329 12.62 -2.63 0.32
CA LYS A 329 12.13 -3.87 -0.28
C LYS A 329 11.54 -3.65 -1.66
N ILE A 330 11.63 -4.70 -2.49
CA ILE A 330 10.88 -4.82 -3.75
C ILE A 330 9.94 -6.01 -3.58
N LEU A 331 8.65 -5.75 -3.68
CA LEU A 331 7.61 -6.79 -3.69
C LEU A 331 7.44 -7.28 -5.12
N GLU A 332 7.66 -8.57 -5.33
CA GLU A 332 7.53 -9.21 -6.63
C GLU A 332 6.28 -10.08 -6.68
N GLY A 333 5.37 -9.73 -7.59
CA GLY A 333 4.10 -10.41 -7.78
C GLY A 333 4.03 -11.21 -9.09
N PRO A 334 2.81 -11.53 -9.53
CA PRO A 334 2.55 -12.17 -10.82
C PRO A 334 3.15 -11.38 -12.00
N LYS A 335 3.26 -12.01 -13.18
CA LYS A 335 3.78 -11.33 -14.39
C LYS A 335 2.74 -10.44 -15.06
N GLU A 336 2.19 -9.51 -14.30
CA GLU A 336 1.14 -8.58 -14.72
C GLU A 336 1.55 -7.14 -14.41
N ALA A 337 1.11 -6.17 -15.20
CA ALA A 337 1.42 -4.77 -14.91
C ALA A 337 0.49 -4.23 -13.81
N VAL A 338 1.02 -3.42 -12.90
CA VAL A 338 0.22 -2.71 -11.90
C VAL A 338 -0.49 -1.52 -12.56
N PHE A 339 -1.79 -1.41 -12.32
CA PHE A 339 -2.63 -0.33 -12.83
C PHE A 339 -2.90 0.74 -11.78
N ASP A 340 -3.18 0.36 -10.53
CA ASP A 340 -3.40 1.28 -9.41
C ASP A 340 -2.89 0.68 -8.10
N LEU A 341 -2.64 1.52 -7.09
CA LEU A 341 -1.97 1.15 -5.85
C LEU A 341 -2.49 2.00 -4.68
N ALA A 342 -2.78 1.38 -3.54
CA ALA A 342 -3.19 2.07 -2.32
C ALA A 342 -2.57 1.40 -1.08
N TRP A 343 -2.06 2.19 -0.15
CA TRP A 343 -1.63 1.73 1.17
C TRP A 343 -2.79 1.80 2.18
N HIS A 344 -2.91 0.81 3.05
CA HIS A 344 -3.95 0.75 4.08
C HIS A 344 -3.72 1.82 5.16
N PRO A 345 -4.70 2.67 5.49
CA PRO A 345 -4.42 3.89 6.24
C PRO A 345 -3.91 3.72 7.68
N VAL A 346 -4.07 2.54 8.29
CA VAL A 346 -3.64 2.23 9.68
C VAL A 346 -2.85 0.94 9.83
N HIS A 347 -2.72 0.12 8.78
CA HIS A 347 -2.05 -1.19 8.84
C HIS A 347 -0.99 -1.26 7.74
N PRO A 348 0.07 -2.05 7.90
CA PRO A 348 1.10 -2.25 6.89
C PRO A 348 0.63 -3.20 5.80
N ILE A 349 -0.45 -2.83 5.11
CA ILE A 349 -1.09 -3.61 4.05
C ILE A 349 -1.12 -2.75 2.79
N ILE A 350 -0.71 -3.31 1.66
CA ILE A 350 -0.79 -2.66 0.35
C ILE A 350 -1.85 -3.37 -0.48
N VAL A 351 -2.64 -2.61 -1.22
CA VAL A 351 -3.56 -3.15 -2.21
C VAL A 351 -3.11 -2.68 -3.58
N SER A 352 -2.98 -3.61 -4.53
CA SER A 352 -2.58 -3.31 -5.90
C SER A 352 -3.58 -3.88 -6.89
N VAL A 353 -3.92 -3.11 -7.91
CA VAL A 353 -4.77 -3.55 -9.02
C VAL A 353 -3.88 -3.95 -10.18
N SER A 354 -4.07 -5.15 -10.73
CA SER A 354 -3.35 -5.59 -11.92
C SER A 354 -4.07 -5.19 -13.20
N LEU A 355 -3.38 -5.30 -14.34
CA LEU A 355 -3.94 -5.03 -15.66
C LEU A 355 -5.12 -5.96 -16.01
N THR A 356 -5.14 -7.19 -15.50
CA THR A 356 -6.25 -8.15 -15.65
C THR A 356 -7.47 -7.75 -14.84
N GLY A 357 -7.30 -6.87 -13.85
CA GLY A 357 -8.34 -6.31 -13.01
C GLY A 357 -8.51 -7.03 -11.67
N LEU A 358 -7.60 -7.93 -11.33
CA LEU A 358 -7.53 -8.52 -10.00
C LEU A 358 -6.96 -7.52 -8.99
N VAL A 359 -7.46 -7.58 -7.77
CA VAL A 359 -7.02 -6.73 -6.66
C VAL A 359 -6.22 -7.60 -5.70
N TYR A 360 -4.89 -7.47 -5.69
CA TYR A 360 -4.02 -8.21 -4.77
C TYR A 360 -3.85 -7.47 -3.46
N ILE A 361 -3.99 -8.20 -2.35
CA ILE A 361 -3.75 -7.73 -0.99
C ILE A 361 -2.38 -8.24 -0.56
N TRP A 362 -1.48 -7.30 -0.31
CA TRP A 362 -0.14 -7.53 0.18
C TRP A 362 -0.13 -7.27 1.68
N ALA A 363 0.10 -8.32 2.45
CA ALA A 363 0.21 -8.20 3.89
C ALA A 363 1.56 -8.75 4.33
N LYS A 364 1.78 -8.67 5.63
CA LYS A 364 2.90 -9.32 6.27
C LYS A 364 2.70 -10.83 6.28
N ASP A 365 3.79 -11.57 6.20
CA ASP A 365 3.77 -13.01 6.48
C ASP A 365 3.67 -13.19 8.00
N TYR A 366 2.47 -13.48 8.50
CA TYR A 366 2.26 -13.69 9.92
C TYR A 366 2.73 -15.10 10.28
N THR A 367 3.87 -15.19 10.97
CA THR A 367 4.25 -16.41 11.68
C THR A 367 3.46 -16.48 12.97
N GLU A 368 2.59 -17.49 13.10
CA GLU A 368 1.82 -17.74 14.31
C GLU A 368 2.77 -17.98 15.49
N ASN A 369 2.68 -17.14 16.51
CA ASN A 369 3.48 -17.29 17.74
C ASN A 369 2.78 -18.27 18.69
N TRP A 370 3.42 -19.41 18.94
CA TRP A 370 2.82 -20.47 19.77
C TRP A 370 2.78 -20.11 21.26
N SER A 371 3.57 -19.14 21.71
CA SER A 371 3.50 -18.62 23.09
C SER A 371 2.17 -17.94 23.42
N ALA A 372 1.41 -17.49 22.42
CA ALA A 372 0.10 -16.89 22.66
C ALA A 372 -0.94 -17.91 23.19
N PHE A 373 -0.72 -19.22 23.00
CA PHE A 373 -1.64 -20.26 23.50
C PHE A 373 -1.51 -20.53 25.00
N ALA A 374 -0.38 -20.21 25.60
CA ALA A 374 -0.11 -20.43 27.02
C ALA A 374 0.85 -19.34 27.55
N PRO A 375 0.42 -18.49 28.51
CA PRO A 375 1.23 -17.36 28.99
C PRO A 375 2.63 -17.74 29.51
N ASP A 376 2.77 -18.95 30.06
CA ASP A 376 4.04 -19.45 30.60
C ASP A 376 4.97 -20.05 29.53
N PHE A 377 4.52 -20.12 28.28
CA PHE A 377 5.29 -20.68 27.18
C PHE A 377 6.07 -19.59 26.47
N LYS A 378 7.36 -19.84 26.17
CA LYS A 378 8.19 -18.95 25.36
C LYS A 378 8.73 -19.73 24.18
N GLU A 379 8.51 -19.22 22.98
CA GLU A 379 9.13 -19.77 21.77
C GLU A 379 10.60 -19.32 21.71
N LEU A 380 11.51 -20.26 21.44
CA LEU A 380 12.94 -20.02 21.36
C LEU A 380 13.41 -20.24 19.93
N GLU A 381 14.06 -19.25 19.33
CA GLU A 381 14.68 -19.39 18.00
C GLU A 381 15.97 -20.19 18.04
N GLU A 382 16.72 -20.09 19.15
CA GLU A 382 17.94 -20.81 19.42
C GLU A 382 17.87 -21.50 20.79
N ASN A 383 18.68 -22.54 21.00
CA ASN A 383 18.71 -23.23 22.28
C ASN A 383 19.26 -22.30 23.37
N GLU A 384 18.45 -21.99 24.37
CA GLU A 384 18.90 -21.34 25.60
C GLU A 384 19.40 -22.42 26.58
N GLU A 385 20.62 -22.25 27.11
CA GLU A 385 21.13 -23.10 28.18
C GLU A 385 20.44 -22.72 29.49
N TYR A 386 19.81 -23.70 30.12
CA TYR A 386 19.10 -23.50 31.38
C TYR A 386 20.10 -23.18 32.50
N VAL A 387 19.92 -22.03 33.14
CA VAL A 387 20.68 -21.65 34.34
C VAL A 387 19.86 -22.05 35.56
N GLU A 388 20.27 -23.14 36.19
CA GLU A 388 19.66 -23.65 37.43
C GLU A 388 19.63 -22.54 38.49
N GLN A 389 18.46 -22.31 39.08
CA GLN A 389 18.31 -21.36 40.19
C GLN A 389 18.72 -22.03 41.50
N GLU A 390 19.36 -21.29 42.41
CA GLU A 390 19.84 -21.84 43.69
C GLU A 390 18.72 -22.48 44.52
N ASP A 391 17.49 -21.93 44.41
CA ASP A 391 16.31 -22.37 45.16
C ASP A 391 15.47 -23.44 44.42
N GLU A 392 15.90 -23.92 43.24
CA GLU A 392 15.11 -24.86 42.42
C GLU A 392 14.88 -26.21 43.12
N PHE A 393 15.86 -26.65 43.91
CA PHE A 393 15.82 -27.90 44.64
C PHE A 393 15.36 -27.73 46.09
N ASP A 394 15.01 -26.50 46.49
CA ASP A 394 14.56 -26.19 47.83
C ASP A 394 13.06 -26.46 47.99
N LEU A 395 12.71 -27.18 49.07
CA LEU A 395 11.32 -27.40 49.47
C LEU A 395 10.79 -26.14 50.17
N VAL A 396 10.46 -25.12 49.38
CA VAL A 396 9.77 -23.93 49.90
C VAL A 396 8.30 -24.29 50.18
N PRO A 397 7.82 -24.19 51.43
CA PRO A 397 6.40 -24.40 51.74
C PRO A 397 5.54 -23.38 50.97
N GLU A 398 4.35 -23.79 50.49
CA GLU A 398 3.48 -22.97 49.63
C GLU A 398 3.17 -21.56 50.19
N THR A 399 3.29 -21.37 51.50
CA THR A 399 3.10 -20.10 52.20
C THR A 399 4.20 -19.06 51.95
N GLU A 400 5.38 -19.45 51.47
CA GLU A 400 6.51 -18.55 51.20
C GLU A 400 6.73 -18.29 49.70
N LYS A 401 6.02 -19.00 48.81
CA LYS A 401 6.12 -18.84 47.34
C LYS A 401 5.47 -17.56 46.80
N VAL A 402 4.77 -16.82 47.65
CA VAL A 402 4.12 -15.57 47.29
C VAL A 402 5.05 -14.41 47.67
N LYS A 403 6.11 -14.20 46.90
CA LYS A 403 6.47 -12.82 46.57
C LYS A 403 5.46 -12.40 45.52
N GLU A 404 4.26 -12.04 45.99
CA GLU A 404 3.31 -11.23 45.24
C GLU A 404 4.13 -10.14 44.56
N SER A 405 4.12 -10.14 43.23
CA SER A 405 4.62 -9.00 42.48
C SER A 405 3.94 -7.76 43.05
N ASP A 406 4.68 -6.66 43.25
CA ASP A 406 4.18 -5.34 43.64
C ASP A 406 3.25 -4.77 42.53
N VAL A 407 2.21 -5.50 42.16
CA VAL A 407 1.12 -5.07 41.31
C VAL A 407 0.08 -4.55 42.28
N ASN A 408 -0.11 -3.24 42.28
CA ASN A 408 -1.08 -2.59 43.12
C ASN A 408 -2.48 -3.04 42.66
N GLU A 409 -3.04 -4.08 43.28
CA GLU A 409 -4.37 -4.60 42.97
C GLU A 409 -5.49 -3.56 43.17
N ASP A 410 -5.18 -2.48 43.90
CA ASP A 410 -6.04 -1.33 44.14
C ASP A 410 -5.93 -0.24 43.06
N ASP A 411 -5.21 -0.47 41.95
CA ASP A 411 -5.14 0.47 40.84
C ASP A 411 -6.52 0.70 40.20
N GLU A 412 -6.92 1.96 40.08
CA GLU A 412 -8.21 2.36 39.50
C GLU A 412 -8.19 2.12 37.97
N VAL A 413 -8.93 1.10 37.51
CA VAL A 413 -9.04 0.77 36.08
C VAL A 413 -10.16 1.57 35.44
N ASP A 414 -9.82 2.42 34.48
CA ASP A 414 -10.79 3.11 33.64
C ASP A 414 -11.31 2.19 32.52
N ILE A 415 -12.61 1.90 32.55
CA ILE A 415 -13.30 1.07 31.53
C ILE A 415 -14.15 1.91 30.56
N VAL A 416 -14.22 3.22 30.76
CA VAL A 416 -15.13 4.12 30.03
C VAL A 416 -14.38 4.98 29.04
N THR A 417 -13.16 5.42 29.37
CA THR A 417 -12.39 6.21 28.42
C THR A 417 -11.96 5.35 27.24
N VAL A 418 -12.11 5.95 26.06
CA VAL A 418 -11.64 5.37 24.81
C VAL A 418 -10.28 6.01 24.54
N ASP A 419 -9.26 5.17 24.40
CA ASP A 419 -7.93 5.63 24.03
C ASP A 419 -8.00 6.44 22.73
N LYS A 420 -7.28 7.56 22.72
CA LYS A 420 -7.16 8.38 21.52
C LYS A 420 -6.23 7.67 20.56
N ASP A 421 -6.82 7.07 19.51
CA ASP A 421 -6.07 6.58 18.35
C ASP A 421 -5.10 7.69 17.87
N PRO A 422 -3.78 7.46 17.78
CA PRO A 422 -2.79 8.47 17.36
C PRO A 422 -3.06 9.05 15.96
N PHE A 423 -3.83 8.31 15.16
CA PHE A 423 -4.24 8.65 13.79
C PHE A 423 -5.59 9.35 13.70
N SER A 424 -6.21 9.60 14.86
CA SER A 424 -7.49 10.27 15.03
C SER A 424 -7.27 11.78 15.13
N ASP A 425 -7.69 12.54 14.10
CA ASP A 425 -7.82 13.99 14.26
C ASP A 425 -8.79 14.26 15.43
N SER A 426 -8.61 15.36 16.16
CA SER A 426 -9.37 15.69 17.38
C SER A 426 -10.91 15.76 17.23
N ASP A 427 -11.44 15.62 16.01
CA ASP A 427 -12.87 15.76 15.65
C ASP A 427 -13.61 14.40 15.56
N MET A 428 -13.04 13.31 16.07
CA MET A 428 -13.51 11.95 15.81
C MET A 428 -14.23 11.35 17.02
N SER A 429 -15.52 11.03 16.87
CA SER A 429 -16.08 9.80 17.48
C SER A 429 -17.49 9.44 17.00
N GLN A 430 -18.34 10.38 16.54
CA GLN A 430 -19.77 10.04 16.36
C GLN A 430 -20.27 9.92 14.91
N GLU A 431 -19.57 10.46 13.91
CA GLU A 431 -20.11 10.54 12.54
C GLU A 431 -19.32 9.76 11.47
N GLU A 432 -18.34 8.92 11.79
CA GLU A 432 -17.58 8.19 10.75
C GLU A 432 -18.21 6.84 10.39
N LEU A 433 -18.38 6.59 9.09
CA LEU A 433 -18.84 5.31 8.56
C LEU A 433 -17.73 4.26 8.63
N CYS A 434 -17.77 3.44 9.68
CA CYS A 434 -16.83 2.32 9.86
C CYS A 434 -17.28 1.06 9.13
N PHE A 435 -18.58 0.75 9.15
CA PHE A 435 -19.15 -0.46 8.57
C PHE A 435 -20.45 -0.13 7.86
N LEU A 436 -20.80 -0.92 6.85
CA LEU A 436 -22.11 -0.85 6.24
C LEU A 436 -23.07 -1.81 6.95
N PRO A 437 -24.32 -1.39 7.20
CA PRO A 437 -25.31 -2.28 7.80
C PRO A 437 -25.55 -3.46 6.86
N ALA A 438 -25.43 -4.68 7.38
CA ALA A 438 -25.81 -5.87 6.65
C ALA A 438 -27.29 -5.77 6.28
N ILE A 439 -27.60 -5.82 4.99
CA ILE A 439 -28.99 -5.99 4.54
C ILE A 439 -29.30 -7.46 4.81
N PRO A 440 -30.24 -7.80 5.71
CA PRO A 440 -30.61 -9.19 5.93
C PRO A 440 -31.12 -9.75 4.61
N CYS A 441 -30.39 -10.68 4.00
CA CYS A 441 -30.92 -11.41 2.88
C CYS A 441 -32.03 -12.30 3.44
N PRO A 442 -33.27 -12.25 2.94
CA PRO A 442 -34.25 -13.25 3.32
C PRO A 442 -33.68 -14.61 2.93
N ASP A 443 -33.59 -15.53 3.89
CA ASP A 443 -33.22 -16.91 3.61
C ASP A 443 -34.09 -17.39 2.44
N VAL A 444 -33.45 -17.65 1.30
CA VAL A 444 -34.12 -18.30 0.18
C VAL A 444 -34.55 -19.65 0.74
N PRO A 445 -35.85 -19.97 0.83
CA PRO A 445 -36.27 -21.26 1.35
C PRO A 445 -35.65 -22.31 0.43
N GLU A 446 -34.73 -23.11 0.97
CA GLU A 446 -34.16 -24.26 0.29
C GLU A 446 -35.34 -25.08 -0.27
N GLN A 447 -35.51 -25.06 -1.58
CA GLN A 447 -36.35 -26.04 -2.24
C GLN A 447 -35.74 -27.39 -1.90
N GLN A 448 -36.45 -28.15 -1.07
CA GLN A 448 -36.20 -29.57 -0.87
C GLN A 448 -36.27 -30.27 -2.22
N ASP A 449 -35.13 -30.38 -2.88
CA ASP A 449 -34.97 -31.34 -3.95
C ASP A 449 -35.03 -32.73 -3.33
N LYS A 450 -36.08 -33.43 -3.74
CA LYS A 450 -36.49 -34.77 -3.34
C LYS A 450 -35.31 -35.75 -3.35
N CYS A 451 -34.78 -36.04 -2.17
CA CYS A 451 -34.19 -37.35 -1.89
C CYS A 451 -35.30 -38.41 -1.86
N VAL A 452 -35.48 -39.12 -2.97
CA VAL A 452 -36.12 -40.44 -3.04
C VAL A 452 -35.06 -41.37 -3.62
N GLY A 453 -34.58 -42.43 -2.98
CA GLY A 453 -34.80 -43.00 -1.66
C GLY A 453 -33.92 -44.26 -1.62
N SER A 454 -33.32 -44.57 -0.48
CA SER A 454 -32.90 -45.95 -0.22
C SER A 454 -33.19 -46.26 1.23
N SER A 455 -34.19 -47.11 1.41
CA SER A 455 -34.67 -47.62 2.67
C SER A 455 -33.63 -48.60 3.24
N SER A 456 -33.18 -48.36 4.47
CA SER A 456 -32.77 -49.45 5.36
C SER A 456 -33.36 -49.21 6.74
N LYS A 457 -34.40 -49.99 7.04
CA LYS A 457 -35.01 -50.13 8.35
C LYS A 457 -33.97 -50.66 9.34
N LEU A 458 -33.87 -49.96 10.47
CA LEU A 458 -33.33 -50.46 11.72
C LEU A 458 -34.19 -51.63 12.20
N ILE A 459 -33.57 -52.80 12.40
CA ILE A 459 -34.08 -53.86 13.26
C ILE A 459 -32.93 -54.26 14.18
N ASP A 460 -33.31 -54.37 15.46
CA ASP A 460 -32.49 -54.50 16.65
C ASP A 460 -31.54 -55.71 16.64
N SER A 461 -30.33 -55.46 17.16
CA SER A 461 -29.34 -56.48 17.49
C SER A 461 -29.50 -56.93 18.94
N ASN A 462 -29.86 -58.19 19.16
CA ASN A 462 -29.55 -58.94 20.38
C ASN A 462 -29.41 -60.43 20.06
N HIS A 463 -28.43 -61.07 20.71
CA HIS A 463 -28.09 -62.51 20.77
C HIS A 463 -26.85 -62.99 19.97
N SER A 464 -25.72 -62.94 20.68
CA SER A 464 -24.85 -64.08 21.06
C SER A 464 -24.72 -65.30 20.11
N GLY A 465 -23.47 -65.60 19.73
CA GLY A 465 -23.01 -66.95 19.37
C GLY A 465 -21.89 -66.99 18.33
N SER A 466 -20.63 -67.15 18.78
CA SER A 466 -19.57 -67.82 18.00
C SER A 466 -19.73 -69.35 18.18
N PRO A 467 -19.05 -70.28 17.45
CA PRO A 467 -17.82 -70.12 16.63
C PRO A 467 -17.70 -71.03 15.36
N LEU A 468 -16.50 -71.01 14.73
CA LEU A 468 -15.87 -72.02 13.81
C LEU A 468 -16.42 -72.10 12.36
N SER A 469 -15.69 -72.46 11.29
CA SER A 469 -14.26 -72.65 10.95
C SER A 469 -14.21 -73.03 9.44
N GLU A 470 -13.09 -72.71 8.79
CA GLU A 470 -12.46 -73.45 7.67
C GLU A 470 -13.00 -73.44 6.21
N GLU A 471 -12.07 -72.98 5.35
CA GLU A 471 -11.51 -73.66 4.16
C GLU A 471 -11.74 -73.08 2.73
N ASN A 472 -10.58 -72.68 2.18
CA ASN A 472 -10.00 -73.00 0.85
C ASN A 472 -10.75 -72.70 -0.45
N GLY A 473 -10.00 -72.13 -1.42
CA GLY A 473 -10.35 -72.29 -2.84
C GLY A 473 -9.75 -71.32 -3.87
N GLN A 474 -8.41 -71.28 -3.97
CA GLN A 474 -7.59 -71.21 -5.20
C GLN A 474 -8.04 -70.47 -6.49
N ASN A 475 -7.06 -69.70 -6.99
CA ASN A 475 -6.54 -69.61 -8.37
C ASN A 475 -7.31 -68.86 -9.48
N GLY A 476 -6.55 -68.04 -10.23
CA GLY A 476 -6.91 -67.72 -11.63
C GLY A 476 -6.33 -66.43 -12.23
N GLN A 477 -5.01 -66.41 -12.47
CA GLN A 477 -4.26 -65.74 -13.55
C GLN A 477 -4.90 -64.65 -14.47
N ALA A 478 -4.18 -63.51 -14.50
CA ALA A 478 -3.47 -62.91 -15.65
C ALA A 478 -4.20 -62.20 -16.83
N ALA A 479 -3.73 -60.95 -17.01
CA ALA A 479 -3.27 -60.28 -18.25
C ALA A 479 -4.27 -59.61 -19.23
N ASN A 480 -4.16 -58.26 -19.25
CA ASN A 480 -3.93 -57.36 -20.38
C ASN A 480 -4.63 -57.61 -21.74
N ASN A 481 -5.49 -56.68 -22.18
CA ASN A 481 -5.11 -55.63 -23.17
C ASN A 481 -6.31 -54.79 -23.67
N ALA A 482 -6.02 -53.49 -23.76
CA ALA A 482 -6.51 -52.43 -24.64
C ALA A 482 -7.79 -52.59 -25.50
N SER A 483 -8.68 -51.59 -25.42
CA SER A 483 -9.15 -50.80 -26.58
C SER A 483 -9.97 -49.58 -26.14
N SER A 484 -9.69 -48.44 -26.77
CA SER A 484 -10.56 -47.24 -26.86
C SER A 484 -11.41 -47.36 -28.15
N PRO A 485 -12.55 -46.63 -28.35
CA PRO A 485 -12.56 -45.17 -28.62
C PRO A 485 -13.85 -44.35 -28.26
N LEU A 486 -13.71 -43.00 -28.17
CA LEU A 486 -14.55 -41.87 -28.69
C LEU A 486 -16.11 -41.87 -28.47
N GLU A 487 -16.88 -40.83 -28.12
CA GLU A 487 -16.77 -39.36 -27.87
C GLU A 487 -17.95 -38.85 -26.98
N GLU A 488 -17.87 -37.58 -26.58
CA GLU A 488 -18.95 -36.57 -26.33
C GLU A 488 -19.72 -36.49 -24.98
N ASP A 489 -19.30 -35.47 -24.22
CA ASP A 489 -20.09 -34.29 -23.75
C ASP A 489 -20.47 -34.13 -22.26
N THR A 490 -20.25 -32.90 -21.79
CA THR A 490 -20.73 -32.25 -20.53
C THR A 490 -20.26 -32.76 -19.15
N GLY A 491 -19.72 -31.86 -18.32
CA GLY A 491 -19.50 -32.14 -16.89
C GLY A 491 -18.66 -31.09 -16.14
N GLY A 492 -19.30 -30.37 -15.22
CA GLY A 492 -18.73 -29.28 -14.42
C GLY A 492 -17.53 -29.64 -13.54
N THR A 493 -16.64 -28.65 -13.41
CA THR A 493 -15.44 -28.68 -12.59
C THR A 493 -15.76 -28.54 -11.11
N ARG A 494 -15.59 -29.63 -10.34
CA ARG A 494 -15.36 -29.58 -8.90
C ARG A 494 -13.98 -30.15 -8.64
N LEU A 495 -12.95 -29.30 -8.59
CA LEU A 495 -11.56 -29.73 -8.38
C LEU A 495 -11.05 -29.28 -7.02
N LYS A 496 -10.62 -30.30 -6.26
CA LYS A 496 -10.14 -30.29 -4.89
C LYS A 496 -8.79 -29.57 -4.78
N ARG A 497 -8.65 -28.79 -3.70
CA ARG A 497 -7.39 -28.19 -3.20
C ARG A 497 -6.25 -29.22 -3.20
N LYS A 498 -5.12 -28.87 -3.84
CA LYS A 498 -3.81 -29.50 -3.63
C LYS A 498 -2.81 -28.42 -3.24
N ARG A 499 -2.37 -28.43 -1.98
CA ARG A 499 -1.20 -27.68 -1.51
C ARG A 499 0.07 -28.37 -2.02
N LYS A 500 0.99 -27.61 -2.63
CA LYS A 500 2.37 -28.07 -2.90
C LYS A 500 3.25 -27.80 -1.67
N PRO A 501 4.16 -28.70 -1.28
CA PRO A 501 5.09 -28.45 -0.19
C PRO A 501 6.28 -27.58 -0.63
N SER A 502 6.85 -26.87 0.34
CA SER A 502 7.95 -25.89 0.21
C SER A 502 9.32 -26.51 -0.07
N GLU A 503 10.15 -25.78 -0.79
CA GLU A 503 11.47 -26.16 -1.33
C GLU A 503 12.55 -26.45 -0.27
N LYS A 504 12.36 -26.05 0.99
CA LYS A 504 13.28 -26.32 2.11
C LYS A 504 13.28 -27.77 2.64
N GLY A 505 12.40 -28.64 2.14
CA GLY A 505 12.33 -30.06 2.55
C GLY A 505 13.24 -31.02 1.78
N LEU A 506 13.87 -30.58 0.68
CA LEU A 506 14.62 -31.46 -0.22
C LEU A 506 16.14 -31.48 0.02
N GLU A 507 16.71 -30.51 0.75
CA GLU A 507 18.15 -30.52 1.06
C GLU A 507 18.52 -31.42 2.25
N LEU A 508 17.62 -31.59 3.23
CA LEU A 508 17.88 -32.42 4.42
C LEU A 508 17.79 -33.94 4.20
N GLN A 509 17.38 -34.40 3.01
CA GLN A 509 17.39 -35.82 2.63
C GLN A 509 18.63 -36.24 1.81
N ALA A 510 19.44 -35.30 1.33
CA ALA A 510 20.62 -35.59 0.53
C ALA A 510 21.89 -35.89 1.37
N GLU A 511 21.92 -35.51 2.65
CA GLU A 511 23.10 -35.73 3.52
C GLU A 511 23.13 -37.08 4.27
N LYS A 512 22.05 -37.87 4.25
CA LYS A 512 21.98 -39.14 5.00
C LYS A 512 22.55 -40.38 4.30
N VAL A 513 23.24 -40.24 3.16
CA VAL A 513 23.91 -41.37 2.49
C VAL A 513 25.39 -41.05 2.24
N ARG A 514 26.23 -41.19 3.27
CA ARG A 514 27.65 -41.54 3.13
C ARG A 514 28.17 -42.18 4.42
N LYS A 515 28.47 -43.49 4.34
CA LYS A 515 29.12 -44.28 5.41
C LYS A 515 30.61 -43.92 5.52
N PRO A 516 31.24 -44.04 6.71
CA PRO A 516 32.62 -43.65 6.94
C PRO A 516 33.62 -44.78 6.60
N LEU A 517 34.78 -44.43 6.04
CA LEU A 517 35.94 -45.33 5.87
C LEU A 517 36.99 -45.05 6.94
N LYS A 518 37.45 -46.13 7.60
CA LYS A 518 38.48 -46.16 8.67
C LYS A 518 39.91 -46.08 8.10
N PRO A 519 40.91 -45.67 8.92
CA PRO A 519 42.26 -45.31 8.47
C PRO A 519 43.30 -46.43 8.68
N LEU A 520 44.39 -46.46 7.87
CA LEU A 520 45.65 -47.12 8.27
C LEU A 520 46.90 -46.60 7.49
N LYS A 521 47.79 -45.93 8.24
CA LYS A 521 49.27 -46.01 8.35
C LYS A 521 50.22 -46.09 7.12
N SER A 522 50.93 -44.96 6.91
CA SER A 522 52.40 -44.71 6.92
C SER A 522 53.43 -45.63 6.23
N SER A 523 54.26 -45.03 5.36
CA SER A 523 55.76 -45.04 5.34
C SER A 523 56.24 -44.15 4.18
N GLY A 524 57.33 -43.37 4.18
CA GLY A 524 58.32 -42.97 5.19
C GLY A 524 59.40 -42.07 4.55
N ARG A 525 60.16 -41.35 5.40
CA ARG A 525 61.49 -40.68 5.21
C ARG A 525 61.52 -39.36 4.40
N LEU A 526 62.19 -38.28 4.81
CA LEU A 526 63.33 -38.09 5.74
C LEU A 526 63.24 -36.76 6.54
N SER A 527 63.63 -36.88 7.79
CA SER A 527 64.03 -35.86 8.78
C SER A 527 65.47 -35.36 8.52
N LYS A 528 66.07 -34.28 9.07
CA LYS A 528 65.85 -33.52 10.32
C LYS A 528 66.90 -32.38 10.44
N THR A 529 66.65 -31.47 11.40
CA THR A 529 67.60 -30.71 12.26
C THR A 529 68.36 -29.50 11.68
N LYS A 530 68.63 -28.38 12.39
CA LYS A 530 68.59 -28.05 13.84
C LYS A 530 68.73 -26.51 14.06
N ASN A 531 68.06 -26.03 15.12
CA ASN A 531 68.48 -25.10 16.18
C ASN A 531 69.08 -23.68 15.95
N LYS A 532 68.39 -22.76 16.65
CA LYS A 532 68.84 -21.71 17.62
C LYS A 532 69.26 -20.31 17.16
N SER A 533 68.65 -19.38 17.89
CA SER A 533 68.79 -17.93 18.05
C SER A 533 70.21 -17.39 18.17
N VAL A 534 70.43 -16.14 17.72
CA VAL A 534 70.99 -14.99 18.47
C VAL A 534 70.83 -13.71 17.62
N VAL A 535 70.72 -12.60 18.35
CA VAL A 535 70.38 -11.21 18.01
C VAL A 535 71.60 -10.41 17.50
N ASP A 536 71.30 -9.37 16.71
CA ASP A 536 72.05 -8.13 16.37
C ASP A 536 73.54 -8.19 15.98
N GLN A 537 73.93 -7.55 14.88
CA GLN A 537 74.26 -6.11 14.81
C GLN A 537 75.13 -5.79 13.57
N ASP A 538 74.96 -4.56 13.10
CA ASP A 538 75.99 -3.68 12.51
C ASP A 538 76.37 -3.69 11.01
N TYR A 539 76.77 -2.45 10.67
CA TYR A 539 77.44 -1.90 9.50
C TYR A 539 76.50 -1.53 8.32
N GLY A 540 76.44 -0.29 7.86
CA GLY A 540 77.40 0.82 8.01
C GLY A 540 77.78 1.34 6.63
N ASN A 541 77.93 2.66 6.56
CA ASN A 541 78.57 3.47 5.52
C ASN A 541 77.86 3.70 4.17
N GLY A 542 77.58 4.98 3.95
CA GLY A 542 78.41 5.76 3.02
C GLY A 542 77.61 6.76 2.17
N VAL A 543 77.71 8.07 2.41
CA VAL A 543 78.76 8.99 1.88
C VAL A 543 78.30 9.61 0.54
N TYR A 544 78.35 10.91 0.20
CA TYR A 544 78.83 12.22 0.72
C TYR A 544 77.86 13.27 0.09
N ALA A 545 77.41 14.35 0.76
CA ALA A 545 78.06 15.67 0.95
C ALA A 545 78.49 16.34 -0.38
N ASP A 546 78.41 17.64 -0.64
CA ASP A 546 78.56 18.88 0.16
C ASP A 546 78.49 20.03 -0.90
N ASP A 547 78.40 21.34 -0.66
CA ASP A 547 78.15 22.20 0.50
C ASP A 547 78.00 23.65 -0.01
N GLY A 548 77.50 24.52 0.88
CA GLY A 548 77.96 25.90 1.07
C GLY A 548 77.20 27.00 0.32
N SER A 549 76.95 28.18 0.88
CA SER A 549 77.05 28.74 2.23
C SER A 549 76.47 30.16 2.17
N ASP A 550 76.13 30.73 3.33
CA ASP A 550 75.56 32.04 3.61
C ASP A 550 76.22 33.27 2.95
N ASP A 551 75.45 34.35 2.71
CA ASP A 551 75.54 35.65 3.42
C ASP A 551 74.83 36.82 2.67
N TYR A 552 74.31 37.74 3.49
CA TYR A 552 73.70 39.09 3.28
C TYR A 552 72.17 39.24 3.23
#